data_AF-A0A7C5YLI6-F1
#
_entry.id   AF-A0A7C5YLI6-F1
#
_cell.length_a   1.000
_cell.length_b   1.000
_cell.length_c   1.000
_cell.angle_alpha   90.00
_cell.angle_beta   90.00
_cell.angle_gamma   90.00
#
_symmetry.space_group_name_H-M   'P 1'
#
loop_
_entity.id
_entity.type
_entity.pdbx_description
1 polymer ?
#
loop_
_entity_poly.entity_id
_entity_poly.type
_entity_poly.pdbx_seq_one_letter_code
_entity_poly.pdbx_strand_id
1 'polypeptide(L)'
;MVMARRQTNELLSEREAAEFLEVPFIVLNSWRKKGLIQSKRIERRRGSFYDRETLQHIKQVAQKLAKLGVPSPVSVIVHKRIPVRWMTKLLGISRQRVYQLVPGQLTVENALALLERRAKNNPELNRIYRALKGMHQAGEL
;
A
#
# COMPACT_ATOMS: atom_id res chain seq x y z
N MET A 1 -28.83 -24.54 -12.94
CA MET A 1 -28.71 -24.87 -11.48
C MET A 1 -27.41 -25.65 -11.30
N VAL A 2 -26.38 -25.31 -10.52
CA VAL A 2 -26.11 -24.29 -9.50
C VAL A 2 -24.60 -23.99 -9.60
N MET A 3 -24.21 -22.83 -10.15
CA MET A 3 -22.81 -22.34 -10.18
C MET A 3 -22.57 -21.21 -9.16
N ALA A 4 -23.44 -21.09 -8.15
CA ALA A 4 -23.41 -19.98 -7.19
C ALA A 4 -22.64 -20.28 -5.89
N ARG A 5 -22.14 -21.52 -5.69
CA ARG A 5 -21.55 -21.94 -4.40
C ARG A 5 -20.05 -21.67 -4.25
N ARG A 6 -19.29 -21.40 -5.33
CA ARG A 6 -17.83 -21.14 -5.23
C ARG A 6 -17.48 -19.68 -4.93
N GLN A 7 -18.20 -18.71 -5.50
CA GLN A 7 -17.88 -17.27 -5.36
C GLN A 7 -17.96 -16.74 -3.92
N THR A 8 -18.76 -17.35 -3.04
CA THR A 8 -18.90 -16.87 -1.65
C THR A 8 -17.73 -17.21 -0.73
N ASN A 9 -16.90 -18.21 -1.04
CA ASN A 9 -15.73 -18.56 -0.21
C ASN A 9 -14.52 -17.64 -0.42
N GLU A 10 -14.55 -16.84 -1.49
CA GLU A 10 -13.49 -15.89 -1.84
C GLU A 10 -13.79 -14.47 -1.39
N LEU A 11 -14.98 -14.21 -0.85
CA LEU A 11 -15.39 -12.87 -0.42
C LEU A 11 -15.39 -12.77 1.10
N LEU A 12 -14.56 -11.87 1.62
CA LEU A 12 -14.47 -11.53 3.04
C LEU A 12 -15.37 -10.33 3.35
N SER A 13 -16.08 -10.35 4.48
CA SER A 13 -16.75 -9.16 5.00
C SER A 13 -15.75 -8.07 5.36
N GLU A 14 -16.22 -6.82 5.53
CA GLU A 14 -15.36 -5.69 5.92
C GLU A 14 -14.58 -5.95 7.23
N ARG A 15 -15.15 -6.71 8.17
CA ARG A 15 -14.47 -7.04 9.44
C ARG A 15 -13.36 -8.07 9.22
N GLU A 16 -13.68 -9.16 8.52
CA GLU A 16 -12.71 -10.20 8.17
C GLU A 16 -11.58 -9.65 7.28
N ALA A 17 -11.89 -8.74 6.36
CA ALA A 17 -10.91 -8.09 5.51
C ALA A 17 -9.95 -7.19 6.31
N ALA A 18 -10.46 -6.47 7.32
CA ALA A 18 -9.65 -5.64 8.19
C ALA A 18 -8.69 -6.50 9.03
N GLU A 19 -9.19 -7.59 9.61
CA GLU A 19 -8.38 -8.57 10.33
C GLU A 19 -7.34 -9.23 9.43
N PHE A 20 -7.73 -9.62 8.22
CA PHE A 20 -6.84 -10.26 7.24
C PHE A 20 -5.67 -9.35 6.85
N LEU A 21 -5.94 -8.06 6.63
CA LEU A 21 -4.93 -7.04 6.34
C LEU A 21 -4.21 -6.52 7.59
N GLU A 22 -4.61 -6.98 8.79
CA GLU A 22 -4.07 -6.54 10.08
C GLU A 22 -4.17 -5.00 10.26
N VAL A 23 -5.27 -4.41 9.79
CA VAL A 23 -5.57 -2.98 9.95
C VAL A 23 -6.82 -2.77 10.80
N PRO A 24 -6.94 -1.65 11.54
CA PRO A 24 -8.16 -1.36 12.28
C PRO A 24 -9.37 -1.27 11.35
N PHE A 25 -10.50 -1.85 11.77
CA PHE A 25 -11.76 -1.81 11.00
C PHE A 25 -12.16 -0.39 10.57
N ILE A 26 -12.00 0.59 11.47
CA ILE A 26 -12.31 2.00 11.20
C ILE A 26 -11.46 2.54 10.04
N VAL A 27 -10.20 2.11 9.94
CA VAL A 27 -9.27 2.52 8.88
C VAL A 27 -9.71 1.95 7.55
N LEU A 28 -10.01 0.65 7.48
CA LEU A 28 -10.50 0.02 6.25
C LEU A 28 -11.81 0.64 5.77
N ASN A 29 -12.76 0.88 6.68
CA ASN A 29 -14.03 1.52 6.38
C ASN A 29 -13.83 2.95 5.83
N SER A 30 -12.91 3.72 6.43
CA SER A 30 -12.54 5.04 5.93
C SER A 30 -11.98 4.99 4.51
N TRP A 31 -11.08 4.04 4.21
CA TRP A 31 -10.52 3.86 2.87
C TRP A 31 -11.59 3.48 1.84
N ARG A 32 -12.50 2.57 2.20
CA ARG A 32 -13.63 2.20 1.35
C ARG A 32 -14.53 3.39 1.05
N LYS A 33 -14.91 4.17 2.05
CA LYS A 33 -15.75 5.38 1.87
C LYS A 33 -15.09 6.41 0.97
N LYS A 34 -13.76 6.48 0.97
CA LYS A 34 -12.95 7.33 0.09
C LYS A 34 -12.68 6.72 -1.29
N GLY A 35 -13.18 5.52 -1.57
CA GLY A 35 -12.96 4.82 -2.84
C GLY A 35 -11.55 4.29 -3.05
N LEU A 36 -10.70 4.27 -2.00
CA LEU A 36 -9.29 3.87 -2.12
C LEU A 36 -9.09 2.34 -2.16
N ILE A 37 -10.07 1.60 -1.65
CA ILE A 37 -10.11 0.15 -1.76
C ILE A 37 -11.49 -0.26 -2.26
N GLN A 38 -11.49 -1.10 -3.30
CA GLN A 38 -12.73 -1.54 -3.93
C GLN A 38 -13.40 -2.61 -3.07
N SER A 39 -14.71 -2.45 -2.90
CA SER A 39 -15.57 -3.45 -2.25
C SER A 39 -16.72 -3.80 -3.17
N LYS A 40 -17.13 -5.07 -3.17
CA LYS A 40 -18.31 -5.57 -3.88
C LYS A 40 -19.53 -5.47 -2.95
N ARG A 41 -20.68 -5.07 -3.50
CA ARG A 41 -21.98 -5.23 -2.85
C ARG A 41 -22.65 -6.47 -3.43
N ILE A 42 -23.24 -7.29 -2.57
CA ILE A 42 -23.96 -8.50 -2.98
C ILE A 42 -25.45 -8.21 -2.77
N GLU A 43 -26.27 -8.30 -3.82
CA GLU A 43 -27.69 -7.90 -3.80
C GLU A 43 -28.49 -8.51 -2.63
N ARG A 44 -28.13 -9.72 -2.20
CA ARG A 44 -28.82 -10.46 -1.13
C ARG A 44 -28.15 -10.40 0.24
N ARG A 45 -27.05 -9.66 0.40
CA ARG A 45 -26.33 -9.54 1.69
C ARG A 45 -26.04 -8.08 2.00
N ARG A 46 -26.34 -7.67 3.24
CA ARG A 46 -25.98 -6.34 3.74
C ARG A 46 -24.48 -6.27 3.99
N GLY A 47 -23.88 -5.12 3.67
CA GLY A 47 -22.47 -4.84 3.93
C GLY A 47 -21.61 -4.80 2.67
N SER A 48 -20.33 -4.52 2.89
CA SER A 48 -19.29 -4.50 1.88
C SER A 48 -18.43 -5.75 1.98
N PHE A 49 -18.14 -6.34 0.83
CA PHE A 49 -17.36 -7.56 0.70
C PHE A 49 -16.11 -7.31 -0.14
N TYR A 50 -15.06 -8.05 0.16
CA TYR A 50 -13.74 -7.87 -0.41
C TYR A 50 -13.23 -9.18 -0.97
N ASP A 51 -12.59 -9.08 -2.12
CA ASP A 51 -12.02 -10.22 -2.80
C ASP A 51 -10.74 -10.67 -2.09
N ARG A 52 -10.70 -11.93 -1.65
CA ARG A 52 -9.59 -12.49 -0.89
C ARG A 52 -8.29 -12.48 -1.68
N GLU A 53 -8.34 -12.72 -2.99
CA GLU A 53 -7.15 -12.69 -3.85
C GLU A 53 -6.56 -11.28 -3.89
N THR A 54 -7.42 -10.27 -4.05
CA THR A 54 -7.00 -8.87 -4.02
C THR A 54 -6.38 -8.50 -2.66
N LEU A 55 -6.99 -8.91 -1.55
CA LEU A 55 -6.46 -8.68 -0.21
C LEU A 55 -5.13 -9.41 0.01
N GLN A 56 -5.00 -10.64 -0.50
CA GLN A 56 -3.77 -11.42 -0.44
C GLN A 56 -2.64 -10.73 -1.20
N HIS A 57 -2.91 -10.19 -2.39
CA HIS A 57 -1.94 -9.40 -3.14
C HIS A 57 -1.48 -8.17 -2.33
N ILE A 58 -2.42 -7.38 -1.79
CA ILE A 58 -2.10 -6.23 -0.92
C ILE A 58 -1.22 -6.68 0.26
N LYS A 59 -1.55 -7.78 0.92
CA LYS A 59 -0.79 -8.31 2.06
C LYS A 59 0.63 -8.70 1.65
N GLN A 60 0.82 -9.36 0.51
CA GLN A 60 2.14 -9.75 0.01
C GLN A 60 3.01 -8.53 -0.31
N VAL A 61 2.48 -7.53 -1.02
CA VAL A 61 3.19 -6.28 -1.31
C VAL A 61 3.49 -5.53 -0.01
N ALA A 62 2.57 -5.56 0.96
CA ALA A 62 2.76 -4.91 2.25
C ALA A 62 3.91 -5.55 3.04
N GLN A 63 4.05 -6.88 2.98
CA GLN A 63 5.17 -7.60 3.57
C GLN A 63 6.50 -7.25 2.89
N LYS A 64 6.53 -7.11 1.55
CA LYS A 64 7.73 -6.64 0.83
C LYS A 64 8.14 -5.24 1.32
N LEU A 65 7.19 -4.31 1.43
CA LEU A 65 7.42 -2.96 1.96
C LEU A 65 7.90 -2.97 3.43
N ALA A 66 7.30 -3.82 4.27
CA ALA A 66 7.71 -3.97 5.67
C ALA A 66 9.18 -4.43 5.79
N LYS A 67 9.62 -5.35 4.91
CA LYS A 67 11.03 -5.79 4.84
C LYS A 67 12.00 -4.67 4.43
N LEU A 68 11.51 -3.62 3.78
CA LEU A 68 12.28 -2.40 3.49
C LEU A 68 12.20 -1.38 4.64
N GLY A 69 11.57 -1.73 5.77
CA GLY A 69 11.40 -0.87 6.93
C GLY A 69 10.32 0.20 6.77
N VAL A 70 9.48 0.12 5.74
CA VAL A 70 8.41 1.10 5.48
C VAL A 70 7.30 0.93 6.53
N PRO A 71 6.93 2.00 7.28
CA PRO A 71 5.87 1.92 8.27
C PRO A 71 4.49 1.92 7.60
N SER A 72 3.52 1.25 8.21
CA SER A 72 2.12 1.18 7.73
C SER A 72 2.02 0.79 6.24
N PRO A 73 2.61 -0.33 5.82
CA PRO A 73 2.82 -0.68 4.41
C PRO A 73 1.50 -0.84 3.61
N VAL A 74 0.43 -1.33 4.23
CA VAL A 74 -0.90 -1.38 3.60
C VAL A 74 -1.40 0.02 3.23
N SER A 75 -1.14 1.02 4.09
CA SER A 75 -1.52 2.42 3.79
C SER A 75 -0.74 2.96 2.59
N VAL A 76 0.51 2.55 2.41
CA VAL A 76 1.32 2.96 1.25
C VAL A 76 0.70 2.44 -0.04
N ILE A 77 0.27 1.19 -0.07
CA ILE A 77 -0.34 0.57 -1.24
C ILE A 77 -1.68 1.23 -1.56
N VAL A 78 -2.52 1.44 -0.54
CA VAL A 78 -3.88 2.01 -0.70
C VAL A 78 -3.84 3.49 -1.07
N HIS A 79 -2.90 4.27 -0.53
CA HIS A 79 -2.80 5.71 -0.79
C HIS A 79 -1.79 6.06 -1.88
N LYS A 80 -0.98 5.11 -2.32
CA LYS A 80 0.11 5.30 -3.30
C LYS A 80 1.09 6.40 -2.86
N ARG A 81 1.35 6.46 -1.54
CA ARG A 81 2.13 7.51 -0.87
C ARG A 81 3.14 6.93 0.11
N ILE A 82 4.35 7.47 0.07
CA ILE A 82 5.43 7.07 0.97
C ILE A 82 5.41 7.93 2.23
N PRO A 83 5.56 7.34 3.43
CA PRO A 83 5.61 8.10 4.68
C PRO A 83 6.82 9.03 4.71
N VAL A 84 6.57 10.33 4.81
CA VAL A 84 7.65 11.35 4.81
C VAL A 84 8.65 11.10 5.95
N ARG A 85 8.18 10.69 7.14
CA ARG A 85 9.05 10.36 8.27
C ARG A 85 10.02 9.20 7.99
N TRP A 86 9.59 8.22 7.19
CA TRP A 86 10.46 7.13 6.77
C TRP A 86 11.52 7.65 5.80
N MET A 87 11.12 8.45 4.82
CA MET A 87 12.03 9.05 3.85
C MET A 87 13.08 9.96 4.51
N THR A 88 12.69 10.79 5.48
CA THR A 88 13.62 11.67 6.20
C THR A 88 14.67 10.88 6.97
N LYS A 89 14.28 9.78 7.62
CA LYS A 89 15.20 8.90 8.34
C LYS A 89 16.14 8.18 7.38
N LEU A 90 15.57 7.62 6.31
CA LEU A 90 16.31 6.88 5.30
C LEU A 90 17.39 7.73 4.62
N LEU A 91 17.07 8.98 4.31
CA LEU A 91 17.99 9.89 3.62
C LEU A 91 18.87 10.73 4.56
N GLY A 92 18.62 10.69 5.87
CA GLY A 92 19.31 11.55 6.84
C GLY A 92 19.08 13.06 6.61
N ILE A 93 17.88 13.44 6.13
CA ILE A 93 17.54 14.86 5.85
C ILE A 93 16.27 15.29 6.59
N SER A 94 16.14 16.61 6.79
CA SER A 94 14.96 17.18 7.43
C SER A 94 13.70 17.05 6.56
N ARG A 95 12.54 17.08 7.21
CA ARG A 95 11.23 17.09 6.53
C ARG A 95 11.07 18.27 5.58
N GLN A 96 11.54 19.45 5.98
CA GLN A 96 11.54 20.64 5.13
C GLN A 96 12.35 20.42 3.86
N ARG A 97 13.53 19.77 3.97
CA ARG A 97 14.37 19.46 2.82
C ARG A 97 13.69 18.47 1.86
N VAL A 98 12.96 17.49 2.39
CA VAL A 98 12.15 16.59 1.54
C VAL A 98 11.12 17.40 0.72
N TYR A 99 10.37 18.30 1.35
CA TYR A 99 9.36 19.11 0.64
C TYR A 99 9.95 20.15 -0.32
N GLN A 100 11.17 20.61 -0.10
CA GLN A 100 11.89 21.42 -1.08
C GLN A 100 12.31 20.62 -2.31
N LEU A 101 12.70 19.36 -2.12
CA LEU A 101 13.14 18.48 -3.22
C LEU A 101 11.97 17.85 -3.98
N VAL A 102 10.82 17.70 -3.31
CA VAL A 102 9.57 17.18 -3.84
C VAL A 102 8.44 18.10 -3.39
N PRO A 103 8.10 19.14 -4.17
CA PRO A 103 6.96 19.99 -3.86
C PRO A 103 5.66 19.18 -3.95
N GLY A 104 4.87 19.20 -2.88
CA GLY A 104 3.59 18.51 -2.80
C GLY A 104 3.65 17.18 -2.03
N GLN A 105 2.86 16.20 -2.47
CA GLN A 105 2.74 14.91 -1.81
C GLN A 105 3.91 14.00 -2.17
N LEU A 106 4.40 13.25 -1.19
CA LEU A 106 5.42 12.23 -1.40
C LEU A 106 4.77 10.96 -1.97
N THR A 107 4.40 11.01 -3.25
CA THR A 107 3.94 9.83 -4.02
C THR A 107 5.08 8.82 -4.19
N VAL A 108 4.75 7.61 -4.61
CA VAL A 108 5.75 6.57 -4.91
C VAL A 108 6.73 7.05 -5.99
N GLU A 109 6.25 7.66 -7.07
CA GLU A 109 7.08 8.21 -8.15
C GLU A 109 8.07 9.27 -7.65
N ASN A 110 7.57 10.23 -6.87
CA ASN A 110 8.42 11.28 -6.31
C ASN A 110 9.47 10.73 -5.34
N ALA A 111 9.09 9.73 -4.54
CA ALA A 111 10.01 9.04 -3.64
C ALA A 111 11.11 8.29 -4.42
N LEU A 112 10.75 7.63 -5.53
CA LEU A 112 11.70 6.94 -6.41
C LEU A 112 12.69 7.93 -7.05
N ALA A 113 12.22 9.04 -7.57
CA ALA A 113 13.08 10.08 -8.15
C ALA A 113 14.05 10.66 -7.11
N LEU A 114 13.59 10.85 -5.88
CA LEU A 114 14.45 11.32 -4.78
C LEU A 114 15.51 10.29 -4.39
N LEU A 115 15.12 9.01 -4.29
CA LEU A 115 16.03 7.91 -3.96
C LEU A 115 17.08 7.70 -5.06
N GLU A 116 16.69 7.73 -6.33
CA GLU A 116 17.60 7.57 -7.47
C GLU A 116 18.77 8.55 -7.43
N ARG A 117 18.48 9.83 -7.14
CA ARG A 117 19.51 10.88 -7.03
C ARG A 117 20.50 10.64 -5.90
N ARG A 118 20.08 9.94 -4.85
CA ARG A 118 20.87 9.70 -3.62
C ARG A 118 21.50 8.31 -3.55
N ALA A 119 20.99 7.36 -4.33
CA ALA A 119 21.41 5.96 -4.31
C ALA A 119 22.80 5.72 -4.93
N LYS A 120 23.31 6.63 -5.78
CA LYS A 120 24.55 6.45 -6.55
C LYS A 120 25.75 5.99 -5.71
N ASN A 121 25.86 6.44 -4.46
CA ASN A 121 26.99 6.12 -3.56
C ASN A 121 26.56 5.40 -2.27
N ASN A 122 25.33 4.89 -2.18
CA ASN A 122 24.84 4.19 -0.99
C ASN A 122 24.18 2.85 -1.38
N PRO A 123 24.85 1.72 -1.11
CA PRO A 123 24.36 0.38 -1.48
C PRO A 123 22.99 0.04 -0.88
N GLU A 124 22.73 0.46 0.35
CA GLU A 124 21.44 0.22 1.02
C GLU A 124 20.31 1.01 0.36
N LEU A 125 20.53 2.29 0.08
CA LEU A 125 19.58 3.12 -0.67
C LEU A 125 19.33 2.58 -2.07
N ASN A 126 20.37 2.08 -2.74
CA ASN A 126 20.25 1.47 -4.06
C ASN A 126 19.41 0.18 -4.02
N ARG A 127 19.59 -0.66 -2.99
CA ARG A 127 18.75 -1.85 -2.76
C ARG A 127 17.29 -1.46 -2.57
N ILE A 128 17.01 -0.47 -1.72
CA ILE A 128 15.65 0.00 -1.45
C ILE A 128 15.01 0.61 -2.71
N TYR A 129 15.75 1.47 -3.42
CA TYR A 129 15.34 2.05 -4.69
C TYR A 129 14.95 0.98 -5.71
N ARG A 130 15.82 -0.01 -5.93
CA ARG A 130 15.55 -1.10 -6.89
C ARG A 130 14.32 -1.91 -6.51
N ALA A 131 14.16 -2.24 -5.22
CA ALA A 131 13.00 -2.97 -4.75
C ALA A 131 11.69 -2.19 -4.95
N LEU A 132 11.67 -0.90 -4.57
CA LEU A 132 10.51 -0.04 -4.79
C LEU A 132 10.21 0.17 -6.28
N LYS A 133 11.25 0.37 -7.11
CA LYS A 133 11.11 0.55 -8.55
C LYS A 133 10.51 -0.70 -9.19
N GLY A 134 10.99 -1.88 -8.83
CA GLY A 134 10.45 -3.15 -9.32
C GLY A 134 8.98 -3.34 -8.97
N MET A 135 8.58 -3.02 -7.74
CA MET A 135 7.17 -3.08 -7.33
C MET A 135 6.29 -2.06 -8.08
N HIS A 136 6.78 -0.83 -8.28
CA HIS A 136 6.05 0.19 -9.04
C HIS A 136 5.89 -0.17 -10.52
N GLN A 137 6.93 -0.71 -11.17
CA GLN A 137 6.88 -1.18 -12.55
C GLN A 137 5.93 -2.37 -12.74
N ALA A 138 5.78 -3.21 -11.72
CA ALA A 138 4.82 -4.31 -11.71
C ALA A 138 3.36 -3.86 -11.45
N GLY A 139 3.11 -2.56 -11.25
CA GLY A 139 1.79 -2.02 -10.93
C GLY A 139 1.33 -2.27 -9.48
N GLU A 140 2.21 -2.81 -8.62
CA GLU A 140 1.92 -3.09 -7.22
C GLU A 140 1.82 -1.79 -6.39
N LEU A 141 2.59 -0.76 -6.77
CA LEU A 141 2.72 0.53 -6.08
C LEU A 141 2.44 1.75 -6.96
#